data_AF-A0A085ZAK9-F1
#
_entry.id   AF-A0A085ZAK9-F1
#
_cell.length_a   1.000
_cell.length_b   1.000
_cell.length_c   1.000
_cell.angle_alpha   90.00
_cell.angle_beta   90.00
_cell.angle_gamma   90.00
#
_symmetry.space_group_name_H-M   'P 1'
#
loop_
_entity.id
_entity.type
_entity.pdbx_description
1 polymer ?
#
loop_
_entity_poly.entity_id
_entity_poly.type
_entity_poly.pdbx_seq_one_letter_code
_entity_poly.pdbx_strand_id
1 'polypeptide(L)'
;MNKIPKIGCACEKPTSDYTEYRSSELGIDHTNGRYAEVTIQQCKLCQRIWIHYFVESEHYSKSGRWYKGIVSKKDRSQITPENAVEFLESLEWYVYGGSFFESTGAIGSGKVRADL
;
A
#
# COMPACT_ATOMS: atom_id res chain seq x y z
N MET A 1 0.47 -18.45 -15.57
CA MET A 1 -0.55 -17.47 -16.02
C MET A 1 -1.03 -16.73 -14.78
N ASN A 2 -0.53 -15.52 -14.52
CA ASN A 2 -1.04 -14.71 -13.41
C ASN A 2 -2.45 -14.26 -13.81
N LYS A 3 -3.45 -14.68 -13.04
CA LYS A 3 -4.84 -14.29 -13.30
C LYS A 3 -4.93 -12.80 -13.00
N ILE A 4 -5.14 -11.99 -14.02
CA ILE A 4 -5.43 -10.56 -13.83
C ILE A 4 -6.67 -10.50 -12.93
N PRO A 5 -6.61 -9.87 -11.75
CA PRO A 5 -7.73 -9.79 -10.84
C PRO A 5 -8.91 -9.15 -11.58
N LYS A 6 -10.07 -9.79 -11.57
CA LYS A 6 -11.30 -9.14 -12.06
C LYS A 6 -11.60 -7.99 -11.11
N ILE A 7 -11.28 -6.76 -11.53
CA ILE A 7 -11.57 -5.53 -10.80
C ILE A 7 -13.06 -5.52 -10.46
N GLY A 8 -13.37 -5.81 -9.19
CA GLY A 8 -14.75 -5.94 -8.70
C GLY A 8 -15.29 -4.67 -8.05
N CYS A 9 -14.41 -3.72 -7.71
CA CYS A 9 -14.74 -2.47 -7.05
C CYS A 9 -13.78 -1.36 -7.49
N ALA A 10 -14.23 -0.11 -7.38
CA ALA A 10 -13.39 1.05 -7.72
C ALA A 10 -12.10 1.13 -6.89
N CYS A 11 -12.12 0.63 -5.65
CA CYS A 11 -10.92 0.54 -4.81
C CYS A 11 -9.82 -0.36 -5.38
N GLU A 12 -10.14 -1.30 -6.27
CA GLU A 12 -9.16 -2.19 -6.91
C GLU A 12 -8.50 -1.54 -8.13
N LYS A 13 -8.98 -0.38 -8.57
CA LYS A 13 -8.34 0.36 -9.66
C LYS A 13 -7.02 0.95 -9.14
N PRO A 14 -5.92 0.85 -9.91
CA PRO A 14 -4.64 1.46 -9.51
C PRO A 14 -4.75 2.95 -9.20
N THR A 15 -5.67 3.64 -9.90
CA THR A 15 -5.96 5.07 -9.75
C THR A 15 -7.07 5.37 -8.72
N SER A 16 -7.39 4.44 -7.81
CA SER A 16 -8.44 4.66 -6.80
C SER A 16 -8.10 5.87 -5.92
N ASP A 17 -9.07 6.74 -5.70
CA ASP A 17 -8.90 7.96 -4.91
C ASP A 17 -9.03 7.69 -3.40
N TYR A 18 -8.35 8.48 -2.56
CA TYR A 18 -8.37 8.33 -1.10
C TYR A 18 -9.79 8.50 -0.51
N THR A 19 -10.68 9.25 -1.19
CA THR A 19 -12.06 9.45 -0.77
C THR A 19 -12.91 8.17 -0.79
N GLU A 20 -12.47 7.12 -1.49
CA GLU A 20 -13.15 5.82 -1.53
C GLU A 20 -13.01 5.03 -0.22
N TYR A 21 -12.16 5.48 0.71
CA TYR A 21 -11.77 4.74 1.91
C TYR A 21 -12.15 5.45 3.20
N ARG A 22 -12.41 4.65 4.25
CA ARG A 22 -12.30 5.07 5.65
C ARG A 22 -10.91 4.67 6.13
N SER A 23 -10.14 5.63 6.61
CA SER A 23 -8.73 5.42 6.95
C SER A 23 -8.52 5.49 8.45
N SER A 24 -7.61 4.67 8.96
CA SER A 24 -7.10 4.73 10.33
C SER A 24 -5.60 4.54 10.31
N GLU A 25 -4.86 5.48 10.89
CA GLU A 25 -3.41 5.39 11.04
C GLU A 25 -3.04 4.20 11.92
N LEU A 26 -2.02 3.45 11.50
CA LEU A 26 -1.45 2.36 12.27
C LEU A 26 -0.17 2.80 12.99
N GLY A 27 0.63 3.67 12.37
CA GLY A 27 1.86 4.21 12.93
C GLY A 27 2.92 4.45 11.86
N ILE A 28 4.18 4.60 12.30
CA ILE A 28 5.33 4.91 11.44
C ILE A 28 6.33 3.75 11.48
N ASP A 29 6.73 3.25 10.31
CA ASP A 29 7.81 2.27 10.16
C ASP A 29 9.17 2.97 10.12
N HIS A 30 9.95 2.80 11.18
CA HIS A 30 11.30 3.34 11.30
C HIS A 30 12.39 2.39 10.76
N THR A 31 12.02 1.19 10.31
CA THR A 31 12.96 0.17 9.84
C THR A 31 13.79 0.71 8.67
N ASN A 32 15.10 0.46 8.67
CA ASN A 32 16.02 0.83 7.59
C ASN A 32 15.90 2.30 7.11
N GLY A 33 15.58 3.23 8.02
CA GLY A 33 15.47 4.65 7.68
C GLY A 33 14.29 4.99 6.77
N ARG A 34 13.27 4.14 6.67
CA ARG A 34 12.11 4.35 5.80
C ARG A 34 11.21 5.50 6.26
N TYR A 35 11.01 5.65 7.57
CA TYR A 35 10.07 6.61 8.17
C TYR A 35 8.69 6.60 7.50
N ALA A 36 8.18 5.40 7.22
CA ALA A 36 6.99 5.25 6.39
C ALA A 36 5.71 5.38 7.20
N GLU A 37 4.73 6.13 6.71
CA GLU A 37 3.39 6.16 7.28
C GLU A 37 2.62 4.92 6.85
N VAL A 38 2.10 4.18 7.83
CA VAL A 38 1.29 2.98 7.61
C VAL A 38 -0.15 3.26 8.02
N THR A 39 -1.08 3.09 7.08
CA THR A 39 -2.51 3.34 7.28
C THR A 39 -3.32 2.12 6.87
N ILE A 40 -4.34 1.79 7.66
CA ILE A 40 -5.36 0.83 7.26
C ILE A 40 -6.51 1.58 6.59
N GLN A 41 -6.85 1.16 5.38
CA GLN A 41 -7.91 1.73 4.56
C GLN A 41 -9.02 0.70 4.36
N GLN A 42 -10.26 1.03 4.71
CA GLN A 42 -11.41 0.19 4.43
C GLN A 42 -12.26 0.82 3.33
N CYS A 43 -12.46 0.10 2.21
CA CYS A 43 -13.29 0.59 1.12
C CYS A 43 -14.72 0.82 1.60
N LYS A 44 -15.26 2.02 1.36
CA LYS A 44 -16.64 2.38 1.74
C LYS A 44 -17.70 1.53 1.02
N LEU A 45 -17.39 1.04 -0.19
CA LEU A 45 -18.33 0.28 -1.03
C LEU A 45 -18.25 -1.23 -0.75
N CYS A 46 -17.11 -1.86 -1.03
CA CYS A 46 -16.97 -3.31 -0.93
C CYS A 46 -16.44 -3.82 0.42
N GLN A 47 -16.14 -2.91 1.36
CA GLN A 47 -15.65 -3.23 2.71
C GLN A 47 -14.31 -3.97 2.79
N ARG A 48 -13.62 -4.18 1.65
CA ARG A 48 -12.26 -4.75 1.62
C ARG A 48 -11.29 -3.87 2.41
N ILE A 49 -10.37 -4.53 3.08
CA ILE A 49 -9.35 -3.90 3.92
C ILE A 49 -8.07 -3.83 3.09
N TRP A 50 -7.49 -2.65 3.08
CA TRP A 50 -6.25 -2.34 2.41
C TRP A 50 -5.24 -1.88 3.44
N ILE A 51 -4.00 -2.32 3.30
CA ILE A 51 -2.85 -1.65 3.91
C ILE A 51 -2.34 -0.62 2.91
N HIS A 52 -2.07 0.61 3.38
CA HIS A 52 -1.44 1.67 2.63
C HIS A 52 -0.12 2.02 3.32
N TYR A 53 0.97 1.98 2.55
CA TYR A 53 2.32 2.20 3.03
C TYR A 53 2.94 3.34 2.21
N PHE A 54 3.28 4.45 2.84
CA PHE A 54 3.74 5.67 2.18
C PHE A 54 5.10 6.09 2.73
N VAL A 55 6.07 6.30 1.84
CA VAL A 55 7.41 6.79 2.16
C VAL A 55 7.63 8.08 1.37
N GLU A 56 8.02 9.13 2.07
CA GLU A 56 8.51 10.36 1.47
C GLU A 56 9.66 10.91 2.32
N SER A 57 10.72 11.38 1.66
CA SER A 57 11.83 12.04 2.32
C SER A 57 11.93 13.47 1.83
N GLU A 58 11.67 14.42 2.72
CA GLU A 58 11.69 15.86 2.43
C GLU A 58 13.04 16.34 1.86
N HIS A 59 14.13 15.66 2.21
CA HIS A 59 15.48 15.98 1.73
C HIS A 59 15.76 15.59 0.26
N TYR A 60 14.92 14.76 -0.35
CA TYR A 60 15.15 14.23 -1.70
C TYR A 60 13.94 14.49 -2.61
N SER A 61 14.17 15.22 -3.70
CA SER A 61 13.18 15.40 -4.76
C SER A 61 12.82 14.05 -5.39
N LYS A 62 11.54 13.85 -5.74
CA LYS A 62 11.02 12.60 -6.33
C LYS A 62 11.22 11.33 -5.48
N SER A 63 11.25 11.46 -4.16
CA SER A 63 11.43 10.32 -3.24
C SER A 63 10.13 9.61 -2.84
N GLY A 64 8.99 10.26 -3.09
CA GLY A 64 7.67 9.76 -2.73
C GLY A 64 7.35 8.42 -3.40
N ARG A 65 7.05 7.41 -2.59
CA ARG A 65 6.67 6.07 -3.05
C ARG A 65 5.63 5.47 -2.11
N TRP A 66 4.65 4.80 -2.68
CA TRP A 66 3.58 4.21 -1.92
C TRP A 66 3.14 2.88 -2.48
N TYR A 67 2.54 2.08 -1.60
CA TYR A 67 2.05 0.74 -1.88
C TYR A 67 0.68 0.54 -1.21
N LYS A 68 -0.21 -0.18 -1.89
CA LYS A 68 -1.53 -0.59 -1.41
C LYS A 68 -1.73 -2.07 -1.65
N GLY A 69 -2.07 -2.82 -0.61
CA GLY A 69 -2.34 -4.25 -0.69
C GLY A 69 -3.65 -4.63 -0.02
N ILE A 70 -4.41 -5.54 -0.62
CA ILE A 70 -5.64 -6.09 0.00
C ILE A 70 -5.23 -7.14 1.03
N VAL A 71 -5.71 -7.00 2.26
CA VAL A 71 -5.43 -7.92 3.36
C VAL A 71 -6.74 -8.46 3.94
N SER A 72 -6.68 -9.66 4.54
CA SER A 72 -7.85 -10.20 5.22
C SER A 72 -8.07 -9.52 6.59
N LYS A 73 -9.25 -9.71 7.17
CA LYS A 73 -9.53 -9.25 8.54
C LYS A 73 -8.62 -9.92 9.57
N LYS A 74 -8.19 -11.17 9.32
CA LYS A 74 -7.25 -11.88 10.18
C LYS A 74 -5.87 -11.23 10.10
N ASP A 75 -5.38 -10.98 8.89
CA ASP A 75 -4.07 -10.34 8.65
C ASP A 75 -4.03 -8.95 9.29
N ARG A 76 -5.10 -8.15 9.14
CA ARG A 76 -5.22 -6.82 9.76
C ARG A 76 -4.84 -6.81 11.25
N SER A 77 -5.22 -7.83 12.01
CA SER A 77 -4.93 -7.89 13.46
C SER A 77 -3.46 -8.17 13.80
N GLN A 78 -2.66 -8.57 12.80
CA GLN A 78 -1.25 -8.94 12.92
C GLN A 78 -0.31 -7.91 12.26
N ILE A 79 -0.85 -6.99 11.47
CA ILE A 79 -0.08 -5.95 10.81
C ILE A 79 0.36 -4.92 11.85
N THR A 80 1.66 -4.65 11.88
CA THR A 80 2.29 -3.51 12.56
C THR A 80 2.94 -2.63 11.49
N PRO A 81 3.36 -1.39 11.82
CA PRO A 81 4.11 -0.58 10.88
C PRO A 81 5.35 -1.29 10.33
N GLU A 82 6.11 -1.98 11.18
CA GLU A 82 7.40 -2.60 10.86
C GLU A 82 7.28 -3.83 9.94
N ASN A 83 6.19 -4.60 10.08
CA ASN A 83 5.97 -5.80 9.26
C ASN A 83 5.09 -5.56 8.02
N ALA A 84 4.62 -4.32 7.82
CA ALA A 84 3.72 -3.95 6.72
C ALA A 84 4.27 -4.33 5.34
N VAL A 85 5.58 -4.19 5.15
CA VAL A 85 6.28 -4.57 3.91
C VAL A 85 6.21 -6.07 3.67
N GLU A 86 6.42 -6.90 4.70
CA GLU A 86 6.35 -8.36 4.57
C GLU A 86 4.96 -8.81 4.11
N PHE A 87 3.91 -8.18 4.65
CA PHE A 87 2.54 -8.44 4.19
C PHE A 87 2.36 -8.06 2.73
N LEU A 88 2.81 -6.88 2.29
CA LEU A 88 2.73 -6.46 0.90
C LEU A 88 3.46 -7.41 -0.06
N GLU A 89 4.66 -7.85 0.32
CA GLU A 89 5.47 -8.78 -0.48
C GLU A 89 4.86 -10.18 -0.56
N SER A 90 4.07 -10.58 0.45
CA SER A 90 3.37 -11.86 0.47
C SER A 90 2.13 -11.92 -0.43
N LEU A 91 1.62 -10.77 -0.88
CA LEU A 91 0.43 -10.71 -1.73
C LEU A 91 0.74 -11.18 -3.16
N GLU A 92 -0.26 -11.79 -3.80
CA GLU A 92 -0.19 -12.11 -5.24
C GLU A 92 0.08 -10.86 -6.09
N TRP A 93 -0.51 -9.74 -5.68
CA TRP A 93 -0.30 -8.43 -6.29
C TRP A 93 -0.59 -7.31 -5.28
N TYR A 94 -0.02 -6.15 -5.55
CA TYR A 94 -0.31 -4.89 -4.87
C TYR A 94 -0.37 -3.76 -5.90
N VAL A 95 -0.90 -2.61 -5.50
CA VAL A 95 -0.82 -1.37 -6.27
C VAL A 95 0.34 -0.55 -5.73
N TYR A 96 1.14 0.06 -6.59
CA TYR A 96 2.18 0.99 -6.17
C TYR A 96 2.20 2.24 -7.03
N GLY A 97 2.81 3.30 -6.54
CA GLY A 97 3.00 4.53 -7.27
C GLY A 97 3.80 5.56 -6.48
N GLY A 98 3.79 6.79 -6.96
CA GLY A 98 4.58 7.89 -6.39
C GLY A 98 5.61 8.43 -7.38
N SER A 99 6.20 9.56 -7.02
CA SER A 99 7.18 10.27 -7.85
C SER A 99 8.46 9.47 -8.09
N PHE A 100 8.84 8.59 -7.16
CA PHE A 100 9.95 7.65 -7.33
C PHE A 100 9.75 6.69 -8.52
N PHE A 101 8.50 6.33 -8.79
CA PHE A 101 8.13 5.41 -9.88
C PHE A 101 7.63 6.11 -11.13
N GLU A 102 7.52 7.44 -11.12
CA GLU A 102 6.89 8.23 -12.18
C GLU A 102 5.51 7.67 -12.58
N SER A 103 4.75 7.20 -11.58
CA SER A 103 3.46 6.53 -11.78
C SER A 103 2.42 6.98 -10.75
N THR A 104 1.19 7.20 -11.21
CA THR A 104 0.02 7.49 -10.36
C THR A 104 -0.69 6.23 -9.86
N GLY A 105 -0.21 5.04 -10.23
CA GLY A 105 -0.76 3.76 -9.83
C GLY A 105 -0.51 2.68 -10.89
N ALA A 106 0.26 1.67 -10.52
CA ALA A 106 0.51 0.47 -11.32
C ALA A 106 0.35 -0.80 -10.47
N ILE A 107 0.13 -1.94 -11.11
CA ILE A 107 0.06 -3.24 -10.43
C ILE A 107 1.47 -3.83 -10.38
N GLY A 108 1.89 -4.26 -9.19
CA GLY A 108 3.15 -4.94 -8.93
C GLY A 108 2.96 -6.21 -8.12
N SER A 109 4.04 -6.94 -7.89
CA SER A 109 4.08 -8.17 -7.10
C SER A 109 5.50 -8.43 -6.62
N GLY A 110 5.67 -9.15 -5.51
CA GLY A 110 6.98 -9.50 -4.98
C GLY A 110 7.65 -8.33 -4.25
N LYS A 111 8.96 -8.15 -4.46
CA LYS A 111 9.78 -7.28 -3.62
C LYS A 111 9.35 -5.81 -3.66
N VAL A 112 9.18 -5.23 -2.48
CA VAL A 112 8.82 -3.83 -2.26
C VAL A 112 10.10 -3.00 -2.11
N ARG A 113 10.18 -1.89 -2.85
CA ARG A 113 11.33 -0.95 -2.81
C ARG A 113 11.04 0.19 -1.85
N ALA A 114 10.96 -0.09 -0.55
CA ALA A 114 10.63 0.89 0.49
C ALA A 114 11.86 1.55 1.14
N ASP A 115 13.00 0.85 1.21
CA ASP A 115 14.22 1.35 1.87
C ASP A 115 14.75 2.64 1.24
N LEU A 116 15.21 3.58 2.08
CA LEU A 116 15.85 4.86 1.70
C LEU A 116 17.37 4.76 1.74
#